data_AF-A0A011PK17-F1
#
_entry.id   AF-A0A011PK17-F1
#
_cell.length_a   1.000
_cell.length_b   1.000
_cell.length_c   1.000
_cell.angle_alpha   90.00
_cell.angle_beta   90.00
_cell.angle_gamma   90.00
#
_symmetry.space_group_name_H-M   'P 1'
#
loop_
_entity.id
_entity.type
_entity.pdbx_description
1 polymer ?
#
loop_
_entity_poly.entity_id
_entity_poly.type
_entity_poly.pdbx_seq_one_letter_code
_entity_poly.pdbx_strand_id
1 'polypeptide(L)'
;MAGDREAGVFEYLLSLPVSLSAWFWGKILGRYVVIFLPVFVAMLAAVLWSLIRSIEVPWAMFFYYTGLLAAMACCFLGIGMLISTLARGTDVAQGAAFMVWLAMLLFLDLILLGVMIQGRVTPEVAVGIALLNPLQVFRTAALAMFDPQLIVLGPSAYVILDLFGSSGFRIYALLYPTAVGTLAAVAGYLSFRRSDLP
;
A
#
# COMPACT_ATOMS: atom_id res chain seq x y z
N MET A 1 9.06 -8.72 13.45
CA MET A 1 10.47 -9.14 13.42
C MET A 1 11.24 -8.52 14.57
N ALA A 2 11.31 -7.18 14.67
CA ALA A 2 11.95 -6.51 15.80
C ALA A 2 11.48 -7.03 17.19
N GLY A 3 10.16 -7.15 17.41
CA GLY A 3 9.63 -7.68 18.68
C GLY A 3 9.82 -9.18 18.90
N ASP A 4 9.91 -9.96 17.81
CA ASP A 4 10.22 -11.39 17.91
C ASP A 4 11.71 -11.60 18.27
N ARG A 5 12.58 -10.65 17.88
CA ARG A 5 14.00 -10.60 18.26
C ARG A 5 14.17 -10.27 19.73
N GLU A 6 13.42 -9.29 20.21
CA GLU A 6 13.42 -8.88 21.62
C GLU A 6 12.85 -9.96 22.54
N ALA A 7 11.87 -10.74 22.08
CA ALA A 7 11.25 -11.82 22.83
C ALA A 7 12.01 -13.16 22.79
N GLY A 8 13.19 -13.23 22.14
CA GLY A 8 13.99 -14.47 22.05
C GLY A 8 13.35 -15.59 21.22
N VAL A 9 12.31 -15.29 20.43
CA VAL A 9 11.54 -16.28 19.66
C VAL A 9 12.41 -17.00 18.61
N PHE A 10 13.50 -16.37 18.17
CA PHE A 10 14.44 -16.98 17.22
C PHE A 10 15.19 -18.19 17.80
N GLU A 11 15.54 -18.18 19.09
CA GLU A 11 16.17 -19.33 19.75
C GLU A 11 15.19 -20.52 19.79
N TYR A 12 13.92 -20.23 20.01
CA TYR A 12 12.86 -21.24 19.99
C TYR A 12 12.64 -21.81 18.58
N LEU A 13 12.64 -20.96 17.55
CA LEU A 13 12.46 -21.40 16.16
C LEU A 13 13.63 -22.26 15.64
N LEU A 14 14.86 -22.01 16.09
CA LEU A 14 16.03 -22.83 15.75
C LEU A 14 15.96 -24.24 16.35
N SER A 15 15.16 -24.45 17.41
CA SER A 15 14.93 -25.78 18.00
C SER A 15 13.84 -26.60 17.28
N LEU A 16 13.07 -25.97 16.39
CA LEU A 16 12.01 -26.62 15.63
C LEU A 16 12.43 -26.83 14.17
N PRO A 17 12.02 -27.93 13.51
CA PRO A 17 12.37 -28.21 12.11
C PRO A 17 11.52 -27.39 11.13
N VAL A 18 11.52 -26.06 11.25
CA VAL A 18 10.77 -25.16 10.38
C VAL A 18 11.72 -24.29 9.56
N SER A 19 11.52 -24.23 8.25
CA SER A 19 12.32 -23.36 7.39
C SER A 19 12.03 -21.87 7.65
N LEU A 20 13.08 -21.04 7.66
CA LEU A 20 12.96 -19.58 7.85
C LEU A 20 12.07 -18.91 6.80
N SER A 21 12.07 -19.44 5.57
CA SER A 21 11.18 -18.97 4.49
C SER A 21 9.71 -19.24 4.81
N ALA A 22 9.36 -20.45 5.22
CA ALA A 22 7.98 -20.80 5.55
C ALA A 22 7.45 -19.95 6.71
N TRP A 23 8.29 -19.68 7.71
CA TRP A 23 7.91 -18.82 8.83
C TRP A 23 7.71 -17.35 8.41
N PHE A 24 8.64 -16.78 7.64
CA PHE A 24 8.56 -15.39 7.18
C PHE A 24 7.32 -15.15 6.31
N TRP A 25 7.16 -15.97 5.27
CA TRP A 25 6.04 -15.85 4.34
C TRP A 25 4.70 -16.20 4.98
N GLY A 26 4.68 -17.19 5.88
CA GLY A 26 3.49 -17.51 6.69
C GLY A 26 3.05 -16.34 7.57
N LYS A 27 4.01 -15.63 8.19
CA LYS A 27 3.70 -14.44 9.00
C LYS A 27 3.19 -13.27 8.14
N ILE A 28 3.78 -13.05 6.96
CA ILE A 28 3.25 -12.05 6.02
C ILE A 28 1.81 -12.40 5.64
N LEU A 29 1.55 -13.63 5.23
CA LEU A 29 0.23 -14.04 4.78
C LEU A 29 -0.81 -13.93 5.91
N GLY A 30 -0.45 -14.39 7.12
CA GLY A 30 -1.31 -14.25 8.30
C GLY A 30 -1.62 -12.79 8.65
N ARG A 31 -0.61 -11.91 8.64
CA ARG A 31 -0.81 -10.46 8.88
C ARG A 31 -1.64 -9.81 7.77
N TYR A 32 -1.44 -10.21 6.52
CA TYR A 32 -2.23 -9.73 5.40
C TYR A 32 -3.72 -10.06 5.58
N VAL A 33 -4.04 -11.29 5.96
CA VAL A 33 -5.43 -11.69 6.25
C VAL A 33 -6.00 -10.88 7.41
N VAL A 34 -5.26 -10.71 8.51
CA VAL A 34 -5.72 -9.93 9.68
C VAL A 34 -6.00 -8.47 9.32
N ILE A 35 -5.22 -7.86 8.41
CA ILE A 35 -5.43 -6.47 7.97
C ILE A 35 -6.59 -6.37 6.98
N PHE A 36 -6.65 -7.28 6.00
CA PHE A 36 -7.60 -7.18 4.88
C PHE A 36 -9.01 -7.67 5.25
N LEU A 37 -9.13 -8.74 6.04
CA LEU A 37 -10.40 -9.37 6.38
C LEU A 37 -11.42 -8.41 7.04
N PRO A 38 -11.09 -7.58 8.06
CA PRO A 38 -12.07 -6.68 8.65
C PRO A 38 -12.57 -5.62 7.65
N VAL A 39 -11.69 -5.13 6.77
CA VAL A 39 -12.06 -4.17 5.73
C VAL A 39 -12.98 -4.83 4.70
N PHE A 40 -12.66 -6.06 4.29
CA PHE A 40 -13.50 -6.83 3.37
C PHE A 40 -14.88 -7.13 3.97
N VAL A 41 -14.95 -7.51 5.25
CA VAL A 41 -16.22 -7.73 5.96
C VAL A 41 -17.04 -6.44 6.05
N ALA A 42 -16.41 -5.29 6.31
CA ALA A 42 -17.10 -4.00 6.32
C ALA A 42 -17.70 -3.66 4.94
N MET A 43 -16.97 -3.95 3.86
CA MET A 43 -17.48 -3.79 2.50
C MET A 43 -18.65 -4.73 2.19
N LEU A 44 -18.58 -6.00 2.60
CA LEU A 44 -19.68 -6.95 2.45
C LEU A 44 -20.92 -6.49 3.22
N ALA A 45 -20.75 -5.99 4.44
CA ALA A 45 -21.84 -5.45 5.24
C ALA A 45 -22.52 -4.26 4.54
N ALA A 46 -21.73 -3.36 3.91
CA ALA A 46 -22.25 -2.24 3.14
C ALA A 46 -23.06 -2.70 1.91
N VAL A 47 -22.59 -3.73 1.19
CA VAL A 47 -23.32 -4.31 0.05
C VAL A 47 -24.63 -4.96 0.50
N LEU A 48 -24.60 -5.74 1.60
CA LEU A 48 -25.80 -6.35 2.16
C LEU A 48 -26.84 -5.29 2.56
N TRP A 49 -26.39 -4.19 3.16
CA TRP A 49 -27.27 -3.07 3.49
C TRP A 49 -27.86 -2.39 2.23
N SER A 50 -27.06 -2.21 1.18
CA SER A 50 -27.51 -1.65 -0.10
C SER A 50 -28.60 -2.51 -0.74
N LEU A 51 -28.45 -3.84 -0.69
CA LEU A 51 -29.44 -4.80 -1.19
C LEU A 51 -30.76 -4.70 -0.41
N ILE A 52 -30.70 -4.58 0.93
CA ILE A 52 -31.90 -4.37 1.76
C ILE A 52 -32.62 -3.07 1.38
N ARG A 53 -31.86 -2.02 1.06
CA ARG A 53 -32.39 -0.70 0.67
C ARG A 53 -32.79 -0.61 -0.80
N SER A 54 -32.64 -1.68 -1.59
CA SER A 54 -32.90 -1.71 -3.03
C SER A 54 -32.13 -0.62 -3.80
N ILE A 55 -30.94 -0.26 -3.33
CA ILE A 55 -30.02 0.64 -4.04
C ILE A 55 -29.18 -0.22 -4.98
N GLU A 56 -29.11 0.16 -6.25
CA GLU A 56 -28.28 -0.53 -7.25
C GLU A 56 -26.82 -0.58 -6.80
N VAL A 57 -26.25 -1.79 -6.75
CA VAL A 57 -24.85 -1.99 -6.36
C VAL A 57 -23.98 -2.02 -7.61
N PRO A 58 -23.04 -1.07 -7.78
CA PRO A 58 -22.10 -1.09 -8.89
C PRO A 58 -21.02 -2.17 -8.66
N TRP A 59 -21.28 -3.40 -9.09
CA TRP A 59 -20.41 -4.55 -8.86
C TRP A 59 -18.97 -4.36 -9.37
N ALA A 60 -18.79 -3.69 -10.51
CA ALA A 60 -17.47 -3.39 -11.05
C ALA A 60 -16.63 -2.51 -10.09
N MET A 61 -17.29 -1.53 -9.48
CA MET A 61 -16.67 -0.62 -8.53
C MET A 61 -16.33 -1.33 -7.22
N PHE A 62 -17.22 -2.21 -6.76
CA PHE A 62 -16.98 -3.04 -5.58
C PHE A 62 -15.72 -3.90 -5.72
N PHE A 63 -15.60 -4.66 -6.82
CA PHE A 63 -14.44 -5.53 -7.05
C PHE A 63 -13.15 -4.73 -7.23
N TYR A 64 -13.21 -3.63 -7.98
CA TYR A 64 -12.04 -2.79 -8.21
C TYR A 64 -11.56 -2.11 -6.92
N TYR A 65 -12.47 -1.55 -6.13
CA TYR A 65 -12.14 -0.90 -4.86
C TYR A 65 -11.60 -1.92 -3.83
N THR A 66 -12.19 -3.11 -3.78
CA THR A 66 -11.67 -4.22 -2.98
C THR A 66 -10.25 -4.59 -3.39
N GLY A 67 -9.98 -4.66 -4.71
CA GLY A 67 -8.65 -4.90 -5.26
C GLY A 67 -7.65 -3.80 -4.90
N LEU A 68 -8.06 -2.53 -4.96
CA LEU A 68 -7.23 -1.39 -4.55
C LEU A 68 -6.87 -1.47 -3.06
N LEU A 69 -7.83 -1.80 -2.20
CA LEU A 69 -7.60 -1.98 -0.76
C LEU A 69 -6.65 -3.15 -0.48
N ALA A 70 -6.83 -4.27 -1.19
CA ALA A 70 -5.94 -5.42 -1.12
C ALA A 70 -4.50 -5.06 -1.54
N ALA A 71 -4.34 -4.40 -2.69
CA ALA A 71 -3.04 -3.92 -3.19
C ALA A 71 -2.36 -2.98 -2.19
N MET A 72 -3.13 -2.06 -1.60
CA MET A 72 -2.59 -1.11 -0.63
C MET A 72 -2.19 -1.78 0.69
N ALA A 73 -3.00 -2.72 1.19
CA ALA A 73 -2.66 -3.51 2.36
C ALA A 73 -1.37 -4.31 2.13
N CYS A 74 -1.19 -4.87 0.93
CA CYS A 74 0.06 -5.57 0.55
C CYS A 74 1.26 -4.60 0.54
N CYS A 75 1.09 -3.41 -0.03
CA CYS A 75 2.11 -2.36 -0.07
C CYS A 75 2.61 -1.99 1.33
N PHE A 76 1.71 -1.59 2.22
CA PHE A 76 2.07 -1.17 3.57
C PHE A 76 2.61 -2.30 4.43
N LEU A 77 2.08 -3.50 4.28
CA LEU A 77 2.59 -4.67 4.98
C LEU A 77 4.03 -4.99 4.54
N GLY A 78 4.32 -4.96 3.24
CA GLY A 78 5.66 -5.19 2.70
C GLY A 78 6.68 -4.18 3.21
N ILE A 79 6.32 -2.89 3.17
CA ILE A 79 7.17 -1.80 3.70
C ILE A 79 7.37 -1.96 5.21
N GLY A 80 6.30 -2.21 5.96
CA GLY A 80 6.37 -2.40 7.41
C GLY A 80 7.22 -3.60 7.82
N MET A 81 7.17 -4.69 7.04
CA MET A 81 8.02 -5.86 7.25
C MET A 81 9.49 -5.55 6.97
N LEU A 82 9.81 -4.86 5.87
CA LEU A 82 11.17 -4.41 5.57
C LEU A 82 11.73 -3.55 6.72
N ILE A 83 10.97 -2.54 7.17
CA ILE A 83 11.35 -1.69 8.29
C ILE A 83 11.56 -2.53 9.56
N SER A 84 10.67 -3.49 9.85
CA SER A 84 10.79 -4.36 11.03
C SER A 84 12.01 -5.27 10.99
N THR A 85 12.52 -5.64 9.80
CA THR A 85 13.77 -6.42 9.67
C THR A 85 15.03 -5.58 9.90
N LEU A 86 14.98 -4.29 9.55
CA LEU A 86 16.11 -3.37 9.68
C LEU A 86 16.18 -2.71 11.07
N ALA A 87 15.04 -2.55 11.73
CA ALA A 87 14.95 -1.93 13.04
C ALA A 87 15.54 -2.82 14.14
N ARG A 88 16.26 -2.19 15.08
CA ARG A 88 16.89 -2.86 16.22
C ARG A 88 15.92 -3.13 17.38
N GLY A 89 14.77 -2.49 17.38
CA GLY A 89 13.73 -2.70 18.39
C GLY A 89 12.33 -2.32 17.92
N THR A 90 11.33 -2.72 18.71
CA THR A 90 9.90 -2.52 18.37
C THR A 90 9.52 -1.05 18.27
N ASP A 91 9.96 -0.22 19.22
CA ASP A 91 9.70 1.22 19.24
C ASP A 91 10.29 1.92 18.01
N VAL A 92 11.52 1.56 17.64
CA VAL A 92 12.20 2.11 16.45
C VAL A 92 11.48 1.67 15.17
N ALA A 93 11.03 0.42 15.09
CA ALA A 93 10.29 -0.08 13.94
C ALA A 93 8.96 0.66 13.75
N GLN A 94 8.21 0.88 14.84
CA GLN A 94 6.94 1.60 14.81
C GLN A 94 7.15 3.08 14.45
N GLY A 95 8.12 3.74 15.09
CA GLY A 95 8.46 5.13 14.78
C GLY A 95 8.90 5.32 13.33
N ALA A 96 9.76 4.43 12.81
CA ALA A 96 10.20 4.47 11.42
C ALA A 96 9.05 4.20 10.44
N ALA A 97 8.18 3.22 10.72
CA ALA A 97 7.01 2.95 9.89
C ALA A 97 6.06 4.16 9.85
N PHE A 98 5.84 4.81 10.99
CA PHE A 98 5.04 6.02 11.08
C PHE A 98 5.67 7.19 10.31
N MET A 99 6.99 7.39 10.42
CA MET A 99 7.70 8.42 9.67
C MET A 99 7.68 8.18 8.16
N VAL A 100 7.82 6.93 7.70
CA VAL A 100 7.70 6.58 6.27
C VAL A 100 6.29 6.85 5.77
N TRP A 101 5.27 6.46 6.54
CA TRP A 101 3.89 6.76 6.21
C TRP A 101 3.63 8.28 6.13
N LEU A 102 4.08 9.05 7.13
CA LEU A 102 3.97 10.51 7.12
C LEU A 102 4.72 11.14 5.95
N ALA A 103 5.93 10.66 5.64
CA ALA A 103 6.68 11.15 4.50
C ALA A 103 5.90 10.93 3.21
N MET A 104 5.34 9.73 2.99
CA MET A 104 4.51 9.48 1.80
C MET A 104 3.24 10.32 1.76
N LEU A 105 2.65 10.69 2.90
CA LEU A 105 1.44 11.52 2.95
C LEU A 105 1.78 13.00 2.74
N LEU A 106 2.67 13.57 3.55
CA LEU A 106 2.96 15.00 3.62
C LEU A 106 3.75 15.50 2.40
N PHE A 107 4.70 14.69 1.91
CA PHE A 107 5.52 15.03 0.75
C PHE A 107 4.67 15.30 -0.49
N LEU A 108 3.53 14.64 -0.60
CA LEU A 108 2.71 14.73 -1.80
C LEU A 108 1.60 15.78 -1.67
N ASP A 109 0.98 15.87 -0.49
CA ASP A 109 -0.14 16.79 -0.26
C ASP A 109 0.29 18.25 -0.06
N LEU A 110 1.33 18.51 0.74
CA LEU A 110 1.74 19.88 1.06
C LEU A 110 2.88 20.40 0.18
N ILE A 111 3.89 19.56 -0.07
CA ILE A 111 5.07 20.01 -0.81
C ILE A 111 4.75 20.10 -2.31
N LEU A 112 4.13 19.08 -2.88
CA LEU A 112 3.84 19.03 -4.31
C LEU A 112 2.77 20.06 -4.72
N LEU A 113 1.69 20.18 -3.95
CA LEU A 113 0.68 21.25 -4.15
C LEU A 113 1.31 22.64 -3.96
N GLY A 114 2.14 22.83 -2.94
CA GLY A 114 2.83 24.09 -2.70
C GLY A 114 3.73 24.50 -3.87
N VAL A 115 4.44 23.54 -4.48
CA VAL A 115 5.31 23.78 -5.65
C VAL A 115 4.50 24.07 -6.92
N MET A 116 3.35 23.40 -7.11
CA MET A 116 2.43 23.69 -8.21
C MET A 116 1.85 25.12 -8.11
N ILE A 117 1.45 25.56 -6.92
CA ILE A 117 0.91 26.92 -6.68
C ILE A 117 1.98 27.98 -6.96
N GLN A 118 3.25 27.70 -6.65
CA GLN A 118 4.36 28.62 -6.95
C GLN A 118 4.67 28.71 -8.45
N GLY A 119 4.03 27.91 -9.32
CA GLY A 119 4.24 27.93 -10.77
C GLY A 119 5.64 27.52 -11.21
N ARG A 120 6.44 26.91 -10.31
CA ARG A 120 7.86 26.60 -10.56
C ARG A 120 8.09 25.28 -11.30
N VAL A 121 7.08 24.42 -11.36
CA VAL A 121 7.18 23.08 -11.97
C VAL A 121 6.02 22.89 -12.94
N THR A 122 6.31 22.35 -14.11
CA THR A 122 5.29 22.04 -15.10
C THR A 122 4.35 20.94 -14.57
N PRO A 123 3.03 21.01 -14.86
CA PRO A 123 2.06 20.05 -14.35
C PRO A 123 2.43 18.58 -14.65
N GLU A 124 3.07 18.31 -15.79
CA GLU A 124 3.46 16.96 -16.18
C GLU A 124 4.50 16.36 -15.23
N VAL A 125 5.50 17.15 -14.83
CA VAL A 125 6.57 16.72 -13.92
C VAL A 125 6.01 16.53 -12.51
N ALA A 126 5.14 17.42 -12.07
CA ALA A 126 4.48 17.32 -10.77
C ALA A 126 3.64 16.03 -10.67
N VAL A 127 2.84 15.73 -11.70
CA VAL A 127 2.03 14.50 -11.78
C VAL A 127 2.91 13.26 -11.88
N GLY A 128 3.99 13.30 -12.67
CA GLY A 128 4.94 12.18 -12.79
C GLY A 128 5.54 11.80 -11.44
N ILE A 129 5.98 12.79 -10.65
CA ILE A 129 6.48 12.56 -9.29
C ILE A 129 5.38 12.02 -8.37
N ALA A 130 4.16 12.55 -8.50
CA ALA A 130 3.03 12.10 -7.70
C ALA A 130 2.67 10.62 -7.97
N LEU A 131 2.77 10.16 -9.23
CA LEU A 131 2.51 8.78 -9.64
C LEU A 131 3.57 7.77 -9.18
N LEU A 132 4.75 8.23 -8.75
CA LEU A 132 5.74 7.37 -8.08
C LEU A 132 5.31 6.98 -6.67
N ASN A 133 4.35 7.67 -6.06
CA ASN A 133 3.90 7.35 -4.73
C ASN A 133 2.66 6.44 -4.76
N PRO A 134 2.73 5.20 -4.26
CA PRO A 134 1.59 4.28 -4.29
C PRO A 134 0.39 4.79 -3.48
N LEU A 135 0.60 5.62 -2.44
CA LEU A 135 -0.49 6.27 -1.69
C LEU A 135 -1.32 7.19 -2.58
N GLN A 136 -0.66 7.99 -3.40
CA GLN A 136 -1.36 8.91 -4.28
C GLN A 136 -2.04 8.17 -5.43
N VAL A 137 -1.36 7.18 -6.01
CA VAL A 137 -1.94 6.37 -7.09
C VAL A 137 -3.25 5.73 -6.64
N PHE A 138 -3.29 5.15 -5.44
CA PHE A 138 -4.52 4.62 -4.85
C PHE A 138 -5.59 5.70 -4.66
N ARG A 139 -5.21 6.86 -4.09
CA ARG A 139 -6.15 7.95 -3.83
C ARG A 139 -6.77 8.48 -5.12
N THR A 140 -5.95 8.73 -6.14
CA THR A 140 -6.41 9.18 -7.45
C THR A 140 -7.28 8.12 -8.13
N ALA A 141 -6.93 6.84 -8.04
CA ALA A 141 -7.74 5.76 -8.59
C ALA A 141 -9.09 5.58 -7.88
N ALA A 142 -9.12 5.75 -6.55
CA ALA A 142 -10.34 5.73 -5.77
C ALA A 142 -11.25 6.91 -6.15
N LEU A 143 -10.71 8.13 -6.26
CA LEU A 143 -11.47 9.32 -6.66
C LEU A 143 -11.99 9.20 -8.10
N ALA A 144 -11.16 8.71 -9.03
CA ALA A 144 -11.55 8.50 -10.43
C ALA A 144 -12.71 7.51 -10.60
N MET A 145 -12.95 6.64 -9.63
CA MET A 145 -14.11 5.73 -9.64
C MET A 145 -15.43 6.45 -9.32
N PHE A 146 -15.40 7.47 -8.46
CA PHE A 146 -16.59 8.24 -8.07
C PHE A 146 -16.83 9.45 -8.98
N ASP A 147 -15.78 10.02 -9.56
CA ASP A 147 -15.83 11.09 -10.57
C ASP A 147 -14.98 10.70 -11.80
N PRO A 148 -15.58 10.06 -12.82
CA PRO A 148 -14.88 9.64 -14.02
C PRO A 148 -14.32 10.79 -14.86
N GLN A 149 -14.87 11.99 -14.71
CA GLN A 149 -14.38 13.18 -15.41
C GLN A 149 -13.19 13.82 -14.68
N LEU A 150 -12.82 13.32 -13.49
CA LEU A 150 -11.68 13.79 -12.69
C LEU A 150 -11.69 15.32 -12.56
N ILE A 151 -12.88 15.95 -12.49
CA ILE A 151 -13.03 17.41 -12.44
C ILE A 151 -12.33 17.95 -11.20
N VAL A 152 -12.34 17.16 -10.12
CA VAL A 152 -11.66 17.43 -8.85
C VAL A 152 -10.12 17.44 -8.97
N LEU A 153 -9.52 16.76 -9.96
CA LEU A 153 -8.08 16.75 -10.19
C LEU A 153 -7.60 17.92 -11.10
N GLY A 154 -8.49 18.61 -11.80
CA GLY A 154 -8.15 19.72 -12.69
C GLY A 154 -7.20 19.32 -13.83
N PRO A 155 -6.25 20.18 -14.27
CA PRO A 155 -5.36 19.92 -15.42
C PRO A 155 -4.51 18.64 -15.31
N SER A 156 -4.27 18.18 -14.07
CA SER A 156 -3.49 16.97 -13.80
C SER A 156 -4.17 15.68 -14.28
N ALA A 157 -5.51 15.69 -14.39
CA ALA A 157 -6.28 14.56 -14.91
C ALA A 157 -5.98 14.28 -16.38
N TYR A 158 -5.79 15.33 -17.19
CA TYR A 158 -5.48 15.20 -18.62
C TYR A 158 -4.13 14.53 -18.85
N VAL A 159 -3.12 14.85 -18.04
CA VAL A 159 -1.80 14.22 -18.11
C VAL A 159 -1.88 12.72 -17.84
N ILE A 160 -2.65 12.30 -16.82
CA ILE A 160 -2.82 10.88 -16.48
C ILE A 160 -3.58 10.14 -17.59
N LEU A 161 -4.64 10.75 -18.12
CA LEU A 161 -5.46 10.16 -19.17
C LEU A 161 -4.73 10.09 -20.52
N ASP A 162 -3.89 11.06 -20.86
CA ASP A 162 -3.08 11.04 -22.09
C ASP A 162 -1.92 10.04 -22.00
N LEU A 163 -1.29 9.87 -20.83
CA LEU A 163 -0.18 8.92 -20.65
C LEU A 163 -0.62 7.46 -20.57
N PHE A 164 -1.71 7.19 -19.85
CA PHE A 164 -2.12 5.80 -19.52
C PHE A 164 -3.48 5.39 -20.11
N GLY A 165 -4.36 6.35 -20.39
CA GLY A 165 -5.78 6.08 -20.60
C GLY A 165 -6.51 5.61 -19.33
N SER A 166 -7.84 5.73 -19.31
CA SER A 166 -8.68 5.33 -18.16
C SER A 166 -8.50 3.86 -17.76
N SER A 167 -8.34 2.96 -18.73
CA SER A 167 -8.14 1.52 -18.45
C SER A 167 -6.71 1.19 -18.03
N GLY A 168 -5.70 1.84 -18.63
CA GLY A 168 -4.29 1.62 -18.27
C GLY A 168 -3.99 2.12 -16.86
N PHE A 169 -4.55 3.27 -16.47
CA PHE A 169 -4.40 3.79 -15.11
C PHE A 169 -5.03 2.87 -14.06
N ARG A 170 -6.18 2.25 -14.37
CA ARG A 170 -6.81 1.29 -13.47
C ARG A 170 -5.95 0.07 -13.19
N ILE A 171 -5.31 -0.48 -14.22
CA ILE A 171 -4.39 -1.61 -14.08
C ILE A 171 -3.12 -1.17 -13.32
N TYR A 172 -2.57 -0.02 -13.67
CA TYR A 172 -1.40 0.55 -13.00
C TYR A 172 -1.65 0.73 -11.49
N ALA A 173 -2.82 1.23 -11.10
CA ALA A 173 -3.15 1.48 -9.70
C ALA A 173 -3.28 0.21 -8.85
N LEU A 174 -3.52 -0.96 -9.48
CA LEU A 174 -3.51 -2.25 -8.79
C LEU A 174 -2.11 -2.88 -8.78
N LEU A 175 -1.43 -2.85 -9.93
CA LEU A 175 -0.12 -3.51 -10.09
C LEU A 175 0.98 -2.78 -9.34
N TYR A 176 1.01 -1.44 -9.40
CA TYR A 176 2.11 -0.66 -8.86
C TYR A 176 2.25 -0.80 -7.33
N PRO A 177 1.21 -0.57 -6.50
CA PRO A 177 1.32 -0.76 -5.05
C PRO A 177 1.61 -2.22 -4.69
N THR A 178 1.05 -3.18 -5.42
CA THR A 178 1.30 -4.61 -5.19
C THR A 178 2.76 -4.97 -5.49
N ALA A 179 3.32 -4.45 -6.58
CA ALA A 179 4.73 -4.64 -6.93
C ALA A 179 5.66 -4.03 -5.88
N VAL A 180 5.38 -2.80 -5.43
CA VAL A 180 6.15 -2.15 -4.36
C VAL A 180 6.09 -2.97 -3.06
N GLY A 181 4.91 -3.44 -2.66
CA GLY A 181 4.72 -4.27 -1.48
C GLY A 181 5.47 -5.60 -1.54
N THR A 182 5.33 -6.31 -2.67
CA THR A 182 6.00 -7.60 -2.87
C THR A 182 7.52 -7.45 -2.93
N LEU A 183 8.04 -6.42 -3.62
CA LEU A 183 9.47 -6.11 -3.66
C LEU A 183 10.01 -5.76 -2.27
N ALA A 184 9.28 -4.95 -1.49
CA ALA A 184 9.66 -4.62 -0.12
C ALA A 184 9.65 -5.86 0.80
N ALA A 185 8.65 -6.75 0.64
CA ALA A 185 8.59 -8.01 1.37
C ALA A 185 9.76 -8.94 1.03
N VAL A 186 10.10 -9.06 -0.26
CA VAL A 186 11.26 -9.85 -0.72
C VAL A 186 12.57 -9.24 -0.21
N ALA A 187 12.73 -7.92 -0.28
CA ALA A 187 13.89 -7.23 0.26
C ALA A 187 14.03 -7.46 1.78
N GLY A 188 12.91 -7.43 2.51
CA GLY A 188 12.87 -7.77 3.94
C GLY A 188 13.32 -9.21 4.19
N TYR A 189 12.84 -10.16 3.39
CA TYR A 189 13.27 -11.56 3.48
C TYR A 189 14.78 -11.74 3.20
N LEU A 190 15.30 -11.07 2.17
CA LEU A 190 16.72 -11.15 1.81
C LEU A 190 17.62 -10.51 2.90
N SER A 191 17.21 -9.38 3.47
CA SER A 191 17.91 -8.74 4.58
C SER A 191 17.91 -9.63 5.81
N PHE A 192 16.76 -10.24 6.12
CA PHE A 192 16.61 -11.17 7.24
C PHE A 192 17.52 -12.39 7.10
N ARG A 193 17.61 -12.98 5.90
CA ARG A 193 18.49 -14.12 5.64
C ARG A 193 19.98 -13.80 5.78
N ARG A 194 20.40 -12.55 5.52
CA ARG A 194 21.81 -12.12 5.60
C ARG A 194 22.26 -11.76 7.02
N SER A 195 21.37 -11.27 7.88
CA SER A 195 21.74 -10.82 9.23
C SER A 195 21.74 -11.92 10.29
N ASP A 196 21.07 -13.05 10.05
CA ASP A 196 20.89 -14.13 11.06
C ASP A 196 21.55 -15.46 10.67
N LEU A 197 22.39 -15.49 9.64
CA LEU A 197 23.31 -16.61 9.38
C LEU A 197 24.70 -16.25 9.95
N PRO A 198 25.18 -16.92 11.02
CA PRO A 198 26.58 -16.82 11.43
C PRO A 198 27.52 -17.41 10.36
#